data_AF-A0A9Q0LGK2-F1
#
_entry.id   AF-A0A9Q0LGK2-F1
#
_cell.length_a   1.000
_cell.length_b   1.000
_cell.length_c   1.000
_cell.angle_alpha   90.00
_cell.angle_beta   90.00
_cell.angle_gamma   90.00
#
_symmetry.space_group_name_H-M   'P 1'
#
loop_
_entity.id
_entity.type
_entity.pdbx_description
1 polymer ?
#
loop_
_entity_poly.entity_id
_entity_poly.type
_entity_poly.pdbx_seq_one_letter_code
_entity_poly.pdbx_strand_id
1 'polypeptide(L)'
;MTKLIPPINFGMVEDDLYRSGFPNELNFPFLEKLALKTIISLGPEDLPQKCTLIGCLRKIQRWNLATIFEEYRRFAGSKVRLNNEQFIELFDTDLVQIPEEPPSWL
;
A
#
# COMPACT_ATOMS: atom_id res chain seq x y z
N MET A 1 -28.25 -11.40 -6.78
CA MET A 1 -26.98 -11.31 -6.03
C MET A 1 -26.14 -10.20 -6.64
N THR A 2 -25.78 -9.17 -5.87
CA THR A 2 -24.89 -8.11 -6.35
C THR A 2 -23.49 -8.68 -6.54
N LYS A 3 -22.92 -8.54 -7.73
CA LYS A 3 -21.56 -9.02 -8.02
C LYS A 3 -20.56 -8.14 -7.26
N LEU A 4 -19.71 -8.76 -6.45
CA LEU A 4 -18.65 -8.06 -5.73
C LEU A 4 -17.41 -8.05 -6.60
N ILE A 5 -16.97 -6.85 -7.00
CA ILE A 5 -15.82 -6.66 -7.88
C ILE A 5 -14.76 -5.88 -7.10
N PRO A 6 -13.64 -6.50 -6.72
CA PRO A 6 -12.56 -5.75 -6.06
C PRO A 6 -11.96 -4.71 -7.02
N PRO A 7 -11.44 -3.59 -6.51
CA PRO A 7 -10.69 -2.64 -7.33
C PRO A 7 -9.44 -3.28 -7.96
N ILE A 8 -8.87 -2.61 -8.97
CA ILE A 8 -7.63 -3.05 -9.59
C ILE A 8 -6.49 -3.12 -8.56
N ASN A 9 -5.63 -4.14 -8.65
CA ASN A 9 -4.52 -4.37 -7.73
C ASN A 9 -4.93 -4.37 -6.24
N PHE A 10 -6.18 -4.75 -5.94
CA PHE A 10 -6.62 -4.94 -4.56
C PHE A 10 -5.84 -6.08 -3.90
N GLY A 11 -5.35 -5.84 -2.69
CA GLY A 11 -4.67 -6.84 -1.88
C GLY A 11 -4.66 -6.44 -0.42
N MET A 12 -4.64 -7.43 0.46
CA MET A 12 -4.36 -7.23 1.88
C MET A 12 -2.86 -6.98 2.05
N VAL A 13 -2.51 -5.99 2.88
CA VAL A 13 -1.13 -5.68 3.26
C VAL A 13 -0.87 -6.24 4.65
N GLU A 14 -1.79 -5.96 5.58
CA GLU A 14 -1.84 -6.48 6.94
C GLU A 14 -3.30 -6.66 7.37
N ASP A 15 -3.52 -7.21 8.55
CA ASP A 15 -4.85 -7.27 9.17
C ASP A 15 -5.48 -5.86 9.22
N ASP A 16 -6.68 -5.75 8.64
CA ASP A 16 -7.44 -4.51 8.45
C ASP A 16 -6.72 -3.38 7.67
N LEU A 17 -5.63 -3.70 6.95
CA LEU A 17 -4.91 -2.79 6.08
C LEU A 17 -4.88 -3.32 4.64
N TYR A 18 -5.48 -2.56 3.72
CA TYR A 18 -5.59 -2.96 2.31
C TYR A 18 -4.95 -1.92 1.39
N ARG A 19 -4.50 -2.40 0.23
CA ARG A 19 -4.04 -1.57 -0.87
C ARG A 19 -4.94 -1.80 -2.09
N SER A 20 -5.07 -0.78 -2.93
CA SER A 20 -5.65 -0.94 -4.26
C SER A 20 -5.29 0.23 -5.17
N GLY A 21 -5.57 0.10 -6.46
CA GLY A 21 -5.70 1.24 -7.36
C GLY A 21 -6.99 2.01 -7.10
N PHE A 22 -7.15 3.14 -7.80
CA PHE A 22 -8.30 4.02 -7.59
C PHE A 22 -9.62 3.27 -7.86
N PRO A 23 -10.57 3.23 -6.91
CA PRO A 23 -11.83 2.53 -7.07
C PRO A 23 -12.78 3.29 -8.00
N ASN A 24 -13.70 2.57 -8.63
CA ASN A 24 -14.85 3.14 -9.34
C ASN A 24 -16.17 2.61 -8.74
N GLU A 25 -17.31 3.09 -9.24
CA GLU A 25 -18.65 2.76 -8.72
C GLU A 25 -18.94 1.25 -8.67
N LEU A 26 -18.37 0.47 -9.60
CA LEU A 26 -18.54 -0.99 -9.62
C LEU A 26 -17.85 -1.69 -8.43
N ASN A 27 -16.90 -1.00 -7.79
CA ASN A 27 -16.16 -1.53 -6.65
C ASN A 27 -16.81 -1.18 -5.30
N PHE A 28 -17.71 -0.20 -5.24
CA PHE A 28 -18.26 0.28 -3.98
C PHE A 28 -18.98 -0.81 -3.17
N PRO A 29 -19.79 -1.71 -3.77
CA PRO A 29 -20.40 -2.81 -3.02
C PRO A 29 -19.38 -3.79 -2.41
N PHE A 30 -18.19 -3.91 -3.01
CA PHE A 30 -17.10 -4.70 -2.44
C PHE A 30 -16.43 -3.98 -1.26
N LEU A 31 -16.15 -2.68 -1.40
CA LEU A 31 -15.52 -1.87 -0.35
C LEU A 31 -16.42 -1.73 0.88
N GLU A 32 -17.73 -1.62 0.70
CA GLU A 32 -18.70 -1.60 1.80
C GLU A 32 -18.61 -2.86 2.68
N LYS A 33 -18.31 -4.02 2.08
CA LYS A 33 -18.14 -5.28 2.83
C LYS A 33 -16.88 -5.34 3.66
N LEU A 34 -15.87 -4.54 3.34
CA LEU A 34 -14.65 -4.45 4.15
C LEU A 34 -14.87 -3.65 5.45
N ALA A 35 -16.00 -2.93 5.57
CA ALA A 35 -16.32 -2.09 6.73
C ALA A 35 -15.19 -1.11 7.11
N LEU A 36 -14.53 -0.53 6.08
CA LEU A 36 -13.41 0.39 6.25
C LEU A 36 -13.84 1.65 7.01
N LYS A 37 -13.02 2.09 7.96
CA LYS A 37 -13.22 3.34 8.68
C LYS A 37 -12.64 4.54 7.94
N THR A 38 -11.52 4.34 7.24
CA THR A 38 -10.73 5.40 6.61
C THR A 38 -10.20 4.93 5.26
N ILE A 39 -10.22 5.82 4.27
CA ILE A 39 -9.57 5.62 2.97
C ILE A 39 -8.53 6.73 2.78
N ILE A 40 -7.28 6.35 2.52
CA ILE A 40 -6.19 7.29 2.22
C ILE A 40 -5.92 7.24 0.73
N SER A 41 -6.26 8.31 0.02
CA SER A 41 -6.02 8.46 -1.41
C SER A 41 -4.73 9.24 -1.67
N LEU A 42 -3.70 8.56 -2.15
CA LEU A 42 -2.41 9.18 -2.51
C LEU A 42 -2.48 9.86 -3.88
N GLY A 43 -3.26 10.95 -3.96
CA GLY A 43 -3.24 12.00 -5.01
C GLY A 43 -3.60 11.59 -6.45
N PRO A 44 -4.17 12.50 -7.26
CA PRO A 44 -4.48 12.27 -8.68
C PRO A 44 -3.41 12.83 -9.66
N GLU A 45 -2.10 12.62 -9.45
CA GLU A 45 -1.07 13.09 -10.42
C GLU A 45 0.15 12.15 -10.46
N ASP A 46 0.92 12.13 -11.56
CA ASP A 46 2.11 11.29 -11.81
C ASP A 46 3.29 11.57 -10.85
N LEU A 47 3.04 11.50 -9.54
CA LEU A 47 4.11 11.52 -8.55
C LEU A 47 4.88 10.19 -8.63
N PRO A 48 6.21 10.24 -8.82
CA PRO A 48 7.00 9.04 -9.06
C PRO A 48 6.85 8.00 -7.95
N GLN A 49 6.57 8.38 -6.70
CA GLN A 49 6.66 7.53 -5.51
C GLN A 49 5.36 6.91 -4.97
N LYS A 50 4.20 6.96 -5.65
CA LYS A 50 2.91 6.51 -5.04
C LYS A 50 2.90 5.08 -4.49
N CYS A 51 3.70 4.19 -5.07
CA CYS A 51 3.75 2.78 -4.68
C CYS A 51 4.82 2.48 -3.61
N THR A 52 5.50 3.49 -3.06
CA THR A 52 6.59 3.29 -2.08
C THR A 52 6.11 3.20 -0.64
N LEU A 53 4.90 3.71 -0.32
CA LEU A 53 4.41 3.75 1.07
C LEU A 53 4.41 2.36 1.73
N ILE A 54 3.96 1.34 1.00
CA ILE A 54 3.99 -0.04 1.51
C ILE A 54 5.43 -0.51 1.71
N GLY A 55 6.35 -0.16 0.81
CA GLY A 55 7.77 -0.46 0.98
C GLY A 55 8.39 0.23 2.21
N CYS A 56 8.02 1.48 2.47
CA CYS A 56 8.40 2.20 3.68
C CYS A 56 7.82 1.54 4.94
N LEU A 57 6.55 1.13 4.92
CA LEU A 57 5.94 0.35 6.00
C LEU A 57 6.72 -0.95 6.26
N ARG A 58 7.05 -1.71 5.21
CA ARG A 58 7.85 -2.93 5.34
C ARG A 58 9.23 -2.68 5.94
N LYS A 59 9.85 -1.52 5.66
CA LYS A 59 11.10 -1.12 6.33
C LYS A 59 10.92 -0.90 7.81
N ILE A 60 9.84 -0.24 8.24
CA ILE A 60 9.52 -0.05 9.66
C ILE A 60 9.32 -1.41 10.34
N GLN A 61 8.64 -2.34 9.66
CA GLN A 61 8.47 -3.74 10.08
C GLN A 61 9.76 -4.58 9.99
N ARG A 62 10.90 -3.99 9.62
CA ARG A 62 12.22 -4.64 9.51
C ARG A 62 12.29 -5.80 8.53
N TRP A 63 11.49 -5.77 7.46
CA TRP A 63 11.59 -6.75 6.38
C TRP A 63 12.92 -6.63 5.63
N ASN A 64 13.35 -7.71 4.98
CA ASN A 64 14.53 -7.71 4.13
C ASN A 64 14.27 -6.91 2.83
N LEU A 65 15.18 -6.01 2.45
CA LEU A 65 15.03 -5.15 1.26
C LEU A 65 14.71 -5.91 -0.03
N ALA A 66 15.28 -7.11 -0.25
CA ALA A 66 14.98 -7.90 -1.44
C ALA A 66 13.50 -8.32 -1.48
N THR A 67 12.93 -8.71 -0.34
CA THR A 67 11.50 -9.06 -0.24
C THR A 67 10.60 -7.85 -0.42
N ILE A 68 11.03 -6.68 0.06
CA ILE A 68 10.32 -5.42 -0.14
C ILE A 68 10.27 -5.05 -1.62
N PHE A 69 11.41 -5.16 -2.32
CA PHE A 69 11.46 -4.89 -3.76
C PHE A 69 10.67 -5.91 -4.58
N GLU A 70 10.67 -7.18 -4.20
CA GLU A 70 9.83 -8.18 -4.84
C GLU A 70 8.33 -7.84 -4.70
N GLU A 71 7.87 -7.50 -3.49
CA GLU A 71 6.49 -7.06 -3.26
C GLU A 71 6.18 -5.79 -4.08
N TYR A 72 7.06 -4.80 -4.05
CA TYR A 72 6.91 -3.57 -4.83
C TYR A 72 6.78 -3.87 -6.33
N ARG A 73 7.69 -4.66 -6.92
CA ARG A 73 7.68 -4.99 -8.35
C ARG A 73 6.43 -5.75 -8.74
N ARG A 74 5.98 -6.68 -7.90
CA ARG A 74 4.77 -7.47 -8.12
C ARG A 74 3.53 -6.57 -8.28
N PHE A 75 3.40 -5.55 -7.45
CA PHE A 75 2.22 -4.67 -7.50
C PHE A 75 2.39 -3.47 -8.45
N ALA A 76 3.60 -2.98 -8.68
CA ALA A 76 3.87 -1.92 -9.65
C ALA A 76 3.77 -2.43 -11.10
N GLY A 77 4.09 -3.71 -11.35
CA GLY A 77 4.00 -4.34 -12.67
C GLY A 77 4.83 -3.58 -13.72
N SER A 78 4.20 -3.20 -14.83
CA SER A 78 4.86 -2.42 -15.89
C SER A 78 5.22 -0.97 -15.47
N LYS A 79 4.76 -0.51 -14.31
CA LYS A 79 5.03 0.83 -13.78
C LYS A 79 6.19 0.87 -12.79
N VAL A 80 6.99 -0.20 -12.69
CA VAL A 80 8.21 -0.21 -11.87
C VAL A 80 9.13 0.96 -12.26
N ARG A 81 9.72 1.61 -11.26
CA ARG A 81 10.71 2.68 -11.42
C ARG A 81 11.84 2.46 -10.43
N LEU A 82 13.09 2.51 -10.90
CA LEU A 82 14.27 2.36 -10.04
C LEU A 82 14.31 3.43 -8.93
N ASN A 83 13.89 4.66 -9.23
CA ASN A 83 13.82 5.75 -8.25
C ASN A 83 12.91 5.41 -7.06
N ASN A 84 11.93 4.51 -7.23
CA ASN A 84 11.07 4.08 -6.14
C ASN A 84 11.76 3.04 -5.25
N GLU A 85 12.53 2.13 -5.84
CA GLU A 85 13.35 1.19 -5.07
C GLU A 85 14.41 1.95 -4.27
N GLN A 86 15.08 2.92 -4.91
CA GLN A 86 16.04 3.79 -4.24
C GLN A 86 15.38 4.63 -3.13
N PHE A 87 14.17 5.17 -3.37
CA PHE A 87 13.45 5.89 -2.33
C PHE A 87 13.12 4.99 -1.14
N ILE A 88 12.62 3.78 -1.38
CA ILE A 88 12.36 2.81 -0.32
C ILE A 88 13.65 2.50 0.43
N GLU A 89 14.75 2.20 -0.28
CA GLU A 89 16.05 1.90 0.32
C GLU A 89 16.54 3.01 1.24
N LEU A 90 16.48 4.26 0.78
CA LEU A 90 16.98 5.43 1.48
C LEU A 90 15.98 6.03 2.47
N PHE A 91 14.76 5.48 2.57
CA PHE A 91 13.74 5.97 3.50
C PHE A 91 14.25 5.86 4.95
N ASP A 92 14.39 6.99 5.62
CA ASP A 92 14.82 7.05 7.01
C ASP A 92 13.64 6.73 7.94
N THR A 93 13.71 5.58 8.59
CA THR A 93 12.65 5.10 9.49
C THR A 93 12.63 5.85 10.81
N ASP A 94 13.72 6.51 11.19
CA ASP A 94 13.84 7.20 12.48
C ASP A 94 13.03 8.50 12.50
N LEU A 95 12.62 8.99 11.33
CA LEU A 95 11.74 10.15 11.16
C LEU A 95 10.26 9.81 11.39
N VAL A 96 9.90 8.53 11.54
CA VAL A 96 8.52 8.09 11.71
C VAL A 96 8.15 8.05 13.19
N GLN A 97 7.11 8.79 13.55
CA GLN A 97 6.53 8.73 14.89
C GLN A 97 5.57 7.56 15.00
N ILE A 98 5.90 6.59 15.84
CA ILE A 98 5.04 5.46 16.16
C ILE A 98 4.11 5.86 17.32
N PRO A 99 2.80 5.64 17.22
CA PRO A 99 1.87 5.93 18.31
C PRO A 99 2.13 5.04 19.53
N GLU A 100 1.65 5.46 20.71
CA GLU A 100 1.79 4.69 21.96
C GLU A 100 1.09 3.31 21.88
N GLU A 101 -0.03 3.24 21.15
CA GLU A 101 -0.78 2.02 20.88
C GLU A 101 -0.69 1.67 19.39
N PRO A 102 0.40 1.02 18.95
CA PRO A 102 0.52 0.59 17.56
C PRO A 102 -0.37 -0.64 17.27
N PRO A 103 -0.76 -0.84 16.00
CA PRO A 103 -1.44 -2.06 15.59
C PRO A 103 -0.51 -3.28 15.74
N SER A 104 -1.08 -4.48 15.91
CA SER A 104 -0.31 -5.70 16.20
C SER A 104 0.66 -6.14 15.11
N TRP A 105 0.48 -5.64 13.88
CA TRP A 105 1.35 -5.92 12.74
C TRP A 105 2.57 -4.98 12.63
N LEU A 106 2.71 -4.02 13.56
CA LEU A 106 3.81 -3.06 13.61
C LEU A 106 4.79 -3.41 14.74
#